data_AF-I1BIC8-F1
#
_entry.id   AF-I1BIC8-F1
#
_cell.length_a   1.000
_cell.length_b   1.000
_cell.length_c   1.000
_cell.angle_alpha   90.00
_cell.angle_beta   90.00
_cell.angle_gamma   90.00
#
_symmetry.space_group_name_H-M   'P 1'
#
loop_
_entity.id
_entity.type
_entity.pdbx_description
1 polymer ?
#
loop_
_entity_poly.entity_id
_entity_poly.type
_entity_poly.pdbx_seq_one_letter_code
_entity_poly.pdbx_strand_id
1 'polypeptide(L)'
;MLFVLKEWIAIQTISGTPDYVEECRRGARFLKNVLRQLGAVSRMIPGAAGRNPLVYGRFSGKNSGQHRIPTVLIYGHYDVVAVEHEKDLWGSDPFQLTGKNGYLYGRGTSDNKASGAG
;
A
#
# COMPACT_ATOMS: atom_id res chain seq x y z
N MET A 1 -2.46 -4.06 -13.76
CA MET A 1 -1.61 -3.71 -12.60
C MET A 1 -1.22 -2.23 -12.55
N LEU A 2 -0.72 -1.60 -13.63
CA LEU A 2 -0.32 -0.17 -13.62
C LEU A 2 -1.41 0.81 -13.17
N PHE A 3 -2.68 0.53 -13.50
CA PHE A 3 -3.81 1.34 -13.04
C PHE A 3 -3.97 1.34 -11.51
N VAL A 4 -3.83 0.17 -10.87
CA VAL A 4 -3.90 0.03 -9.41
C VAL A 4 -2.75 0.77 -8.74
N LEU A 5 -1.53 0.69 -9.31
CA LEU A 5 -0.39 1.44 -8.79
C LEU A 5 -0.61 2.96 -8.92
N LYS A 6 -1.16 3.43 -10.03
CA LYS A 6 -1.49 4.86 -10.22
C LYS A 6 -2.48 5.34 -9.16
N GLU A 7 -3.56 4.60 -8.92
CA GLU A 7 -4.54 4.94 -7.89
C GLU A 7 -3.93 4.90 -6.48
N TRP A 8 -3.03 3.94 -6.22
CA TRP A 8 -2.38 3.80 -4.91
C TRP A 8 -1.38 4.94 -4.63
N ILE A 9 -0.62 5.37 -5.64
CA ILE A 9 0.31 6.50 -5.50
C ILE A 9 -0.42 7.81 -5.22
N ALA A 10 -1.63 8.00 -5.78
CA ALA A 10 -2.46 9.18 -5.54
C ALA A 10 -2.98 9.32 -4.09
N ILE A 11 -3.00 8.23 -3.30
CA ILE A 11 -3.46 8.28 -1.90
C ILE A 11 -2.29 8.72 -1.01
N GLN A 12 -2.39 9.89 -0.38
CA GLN A 12 -1.29 10.50 0.36
C GLN A 12 -1.18 9.92 1.78
N THR A 13 -0.70 8.68 1.88
CA THR A 13 -0.55 7.93 3.13
C THR A 13 0.64 8.43 3.98
N ILE A 14 0.72 9.74 4.22
CA ILE A 14 1.80 10.34 5.01
C ILE A 14 1.53 10.08 6.49
N SER A 15 2.39 9.29 7.12
CA SER A 15 2.26 8.90 8.53
C SER A 15 2.84 9.96 9.46
N GLY A 16 2.29 10.08 10.67
CA GLY A 16 2.77 11.02 11.70
C GLY A 16 2.26 12.45 11.56
N THR A 17 1.57 12.79 10.47
CA THR A 17 0.98 14.12 10.24
C THR A 17 -0.55 14.07 10.41
N PRO A 18 -1.15 14.85 11.33
CA PRO A 18 -2.59 14.80 11.62
C PRO A 18 -3.50 14.98 10.40
N ASP A 19 -3.09 15.84 9.46
CA ASP A 19 -3.87 16.16 8.26
C ASP A 19 -4.07 14.96 7.32
N TYR A 20 -3.18 13.96 7.40
CA TYR A 20 -3.19 12.79 6.52
C TYR A 20 -3.77 11.53 7.19
N VAL A 21 -4.35 11.64 8.38
CA VAL A 21 -4.96 10.49 9.09
C VAL A 21 -6.06 9.83 8.24
N GLU A 22 -6.92 10.63 7.60
CA GLU A 22 -7.99 10.11 6.75
C GLU A 22 -7.46 9.50 5.44
N GLU A 23 -6.39 10.06 4.88
CA GLU A 23 -5.73 9.50 3.70
C GLU A 23 -5.03 8.18 4.03
N CYS A 24 -4.40 8.06 5.21
CA CYS A 24 -3.87 6.80 5.71
C CYS A 24 -4.97 5.73 5.90
N ARG A 25 -6.14 6.12 6.42
CA ARG A 25 -7.32 5.23 6.53
C ARG A 25 -7.87 4.85 5.15
N ARG A 26 -7.86 5.77 4.19
CA ARG A 26 -8.24 5.51 2.80
C ARG A 26 -7.28 4.52 2.14
N GLY A 27 -5.98 4.68 2.33
CA GLY A 27 -4.95 3.76 1.84
C GLY A 27 -5.12 2.34 2.40
N ALA A 28 -5.34 2.22 3.71
CA ALA A 28 -5.62 0.93 4.34
C ALA A 28 -6.90 0.26 3.79
N ARG A 29 -7.96 1.04 3.57
CA ARG A 29 -9.21 0.55 2.95
C ARG A 29 -8.97 0.09 1.50
N PHE A 30 -8.19 0.85 0.74
CA PHE A 30 -7.83 0.51 -0.63
C PHE A 30 -7.09 -0.82 -0.69
N LEU A 31 -6.01 -0.97 0.11
CA LEU A 31 -5.24 -2.22 0.18
C LEU A 31 -6.10 -3.42 0.60
N LYS A 32 -6.94 -3.25 1.63
CA LYS A 32 -7.91 -4.29 2.03
C LYS A 32 -8.78 -4.73 0.86
N ASN A 33 -9.31 -3.78 0.09
CA ASN A 33 -10.18 -4.06 -1.05
C ASN A 33 -9.44 -4.77 -2.19
N VAL A 34 -8.20 -4.37 -2.48
CA VAL A 34 -7.35 -5.04 -3.47
C VAL A 34 -7.12 -6.49 -3.06
N LEU A 35 -6.69 -6.75 -1.82
CA LEU A 35 -6.49 -8.11 -1.31
C LEU A 35 -7.77 -8.96 -1.41
N ARG A 36 -8.92 -8.37 -1.09
CA ARG A 36 -10.22 -9.03 -1.23
C ARG A 36 -10.54 -9.40 -2.68
N GLN A 37 -10.29 -8.48 -3.62
CA GLN A 37 -10.51 -8.72 -5.06
C GLN A 37 -9.61 -9.83 -5.60
N LEU A 38 -8.39 -9.96 -5.05
CA LEU A 38 -7.49 -11.06 -5.38
C LEU A 38 -7.90 -12.41 -4.78
N GLY A 39 -8.91 -12.45 -3.90
CA GLY A 39 -9.45 -13.67 -3.29
C GLY A 39 -9.02 -13.92 -1.84
N ALA A 40 -8.38 -12.94 -1.18
CA ALA A 40 -8.07 -13.07 0.24
C ALA A 40 -9.29 -12.81 1.13
N VAL A 41 -9.32 -13.47 2.29
CA VAL A 41 -10.08 -12.97 3.43
C VAL A 41 -9.29 -11.81 4.03
N SER A 42 -9.80 -10.59 3.87
CA SER A 42 -9.10 -9.36 4.27
C SER A 42 -9.87 -8.57 5.34
N ARG A 43 -9.16 -7.98 6.31
CA ARG A 43 -9.74 -7.08 7.32
C ARG A 43 -8.77 -5.96 7.69
N MET A 44 -9.32 -4.86 8.17
CA MET A 44 -8.56 -3.82 8.85
C MET A 44 -8.59 -4.09 10.35
N ILE A 45 -7.43 -4.01 10.98
CA ILE A 45 -7.26 -4.15 12.42
C ILE A 45 -6.97 -2.73 12.96
N PRO A 46 -7.80 -2.21 13.88
CA PRO A 46 -7.55 -0.89 14.48
C PRO A 46 -6.16 -0.84 15.11
N GLY A 47 -5.44 0.27 14.86
CA GLY A 47 -4.20 0.57 15.57
C GLY A 47 -4.45 1.15 16.96
N ALA A 48 -3.38 1.38 17.72
CA ALA A 48 -3.44 2.17 18.95
C ALA A 48 -3.93 3.61 18.66
N ALA A 49 -4.35 4.34 19.69
CA ALA A 49 -4.78 5.74 19.54
C ALA A 49 -3.69 6.56 18.83
N GLY A 50 -4.09 7.32 17.79
CA GLY A 50 -3.17 8.09 16.96
C GLY A 50 -2.30 7.27 16.00
N ARG A 51 -2.53 5.96 15.86
CA ARG A 51 -1.80 5.09 14.93
C ARG A 51 -2.68 4.63 13.77
N ASN A 52 -2.00 4.37 12.67
CA ASN A 52 -2.59 3.85 11.45
C ASN A 52 -3.09 2.40 11.62
N PRO A 53 -4.21 2.01 10.97
CA PRO A 53 -4.73 0.65 11.05
C PRO A 53 -3.82 -0.35 10.33
N LEU A 54 -3.77 -1.58 10.81
CA LEU A 54 -3.08 -2.66 10.11
C LEU A 54 -4.03 -3.30 9.09
N VAL A 55 -3.51 -3.70 7.93
CA VAL A 55 -4.27 -4.48 6.95
C VAL A 55 -3.81 -5.93 7.02
N TYR A 56 -4.75 -6.84 7.27
CA TYR A 56 -4.50 -8.27 7.28
C TYR A 56 -5.24 -8.91 6.11
N GLY A 57 -4.53 -9.68 5.29
CA GLY A 57 -5.08 -10.52 4.24
C GLY A 57 -4.59 -11.95 4.38
N ARG A 58 -5.49 -12.92 4.18
CA ARG A 58 -5.14 -14.34 4.16
C ARG A 58 -5.69 -15.01 2.92
N PHE A 59 -4.80 -15.64 2.16
CA PHE A 59 -5.14 -16.59 1.12
C PHE A 59 -5.07 -18.01 1.70
N SER A 60 -6.07 -18.83 1.41
CA SER A 60 -6.11 -20.22 1.86
C SER A 60 -5.81 -21.14 0.69
N GLY A 61 -4.75 -21.94 0.80
CA GLY A 61 -4.47 -23.02 -0.14
C GLY A 61 -5.51 -24.14 -0.02
N LYS A 62 -5.82 -24.82 -1.13
CA LYS A 62 -6.66 -26.02 -1.11
C LYS A 62 -5.84 -27.19 -0.57
N ASN A 63 -6.25 -27.78 0.55
CA ASN A 63 -5.65 -29.00 1.09
C ASN A 63 -5.77 -30.14 0.07
N SER A 64 -4.66 -30.57 -0.54
CA SER A 64 -4.62 -31.71 -1.46
C SER A 64 -4.30 -33.02 -0.73
N GLY A 65 -4.98 -33.26 0.39
CA GLY A 65 -4.94 -34.54 1.11
C GLY A 65 -3.66 -34.80 1.93
N GLN A 66 -2.52 -35.07 1.28
CA GLN A 66 -1.44 -35.87 1.91
C GLN A 66 -0.29 -35.07 2.57
N HIS A 67 -0.19 -33.75 2.34
CA HIS A 67 0.86 -32.93 2.94
C HIS A 67 0.33 -31.60 3.48
N ARG A 68 0.82 -31.20 4.66
CA ARG A 68 0.52 -29.90 5.26
C ARG A 68 1.13 -28.79 4.39
N ILE A 69 0.29 -27.85 3.97
CA ILE A 69 0.73 -26.69 3.18
C ILE A 69 1.49 -25.72 4.10
N PRO A 70 2.69 -25.24 3.71
CA PRO A 70 3.41 -24.23 4.48
C PRO A 70 2.67 -22.88 4.45
N THR A 71 2.74 -22.15 5.56
CA THR A 71 2.21 -20.78 5.65
C THR A 71 3.34 -19.80 5.46
N VAL A 72 3.21 -18.90 4.48
CA VAL A 72 4.16 -17.80 4.25
C VAL A 72 3.56 -16.50 4.78
N LEU A 73 4.34 -15.71 5.52
CA LEU A 73 3.97 -14.37 5.95
C LEU A 73 4.65 -13.36 5.03
N ILE A 74 3.86 -12.50 4.40
CA ILE A 74 4.35 -11.34 3.67
C ILE A 74 4.07 -10.11 4.54
N TYR A 75 5.12 -9.34 4.83
CA TYR A 75 5.04 -8.10 5.60
C TYR A 75 5.49 -6.94 4.71
N GLY A 76 4.79 -5.81 4.84
CA GLY A 76 5.12 -4.56 4.19
C GLY A 76 4.38 -3.41 4.88
N HIS A 77 4.63 -2.20 4.41
CA HIS A 77 3.96 -1.00 4.90
C HIS A 77 3.37 -0.20 3.74
N TYR A 78 2.39 0.65 4.04
CA TYR A 78 1.66 1.40 3.03
C TYR A 78 1.78 2.91 3.22
N ASP A 79 2.36 3.36 4.32
CA ASP A 79 2.68 4.75 4.58
C ASP A 79 3.93 5.19 3.84
N VAL A 80 4.01 6.49 3.60
CA VAL A 80 5.13 7.15 2.92
C VAL A 80 5.63 8.33 3.75
N VAL A 81 6.88 8.71 3.53
CA VAL A 81 7.47 9.90 4.13
C VAL A 81 6.88 11.15 3.48
N ALA A 82 6.75 12.20 4.29
CA ALA A 82 6.33 13.53 3.88
C ALA A 82 7.26 14.08 2.78
N VAL A 83 6.73 14.95 1.92
CA VAL A 83 7.47 15.48 0.74
C VAL A 83 7.70 16.98 0.81
N GLU A 84 7.22 17.66 1.85
CA GLU A 84 7.21 19.12 1.96
C GLU A 84 8.61 19.74 1.81
N HIS A 85 9.65 19.09 2.34
CA HIS A 85 11.04 19.58 2.27
C HIS A 85 11.75 19.26 0.94
N GLU A 86 11.13 18.44 0.08
CA GLU A 86 11.73 17.99 -1.17
C GLU A 86 10.95 18.47 -2.40
N LYS A 87 9.84 19.22 -2.22
CA LYS A 87 8.92 19.59 -3.32
C LYS A 87 9.65 20.18 -4.54
N ASP A 88 10.65 21.04 -4.32
CA ASP A 88 11.41 21.69 -5.38
C ASP A 88 12.42 20.77 -6.09
N LEU A 89 12.71 19.61 -5.52
CA LEU A 89 13.59 18.59 -6.11
C LEU A 89 12.82 17.63 -7.05
N TRP A 90 11.49 17.68 -7.04
CA TRP A 90 10.64 16.84 -7.87
C TRP A 90 10.42 17.45 -9.25
N GLY A 91 10.77 16.71 -10.31
CA GLY A 91 10.49 17.09 -11.70
C GLY A 91 9.03 16.85 -12.15
N SER A 92 8.19 16.29 -11.28
CA SER A 92 6.77 15.99 -11.49
C SER A 92 6.06 15.87 -10.14
N ASP A 93 4.74 15.99 -10.07
CA ASP A 93 4.00 15.84 -8.81
C ASP A 93 4.31 14.47 -8.15
N PRO A 94 4.78 14.44 -6.88
CA PRO A 94 5.15 13.19 -6.19
C PRO A 94 3.96 12.25 -5.98
N PHE A 95 2.73 12.72 -5.97
CA PHE A 95 1.53 11.89 -5.80
C PHE A 95 0.81 11.62 -7.13
N GLN A 96 1.41 11.99 -8.26
CA GLN A 96 0.96 11.62 -9.59
C GLN A 96 1.98 10.69 -10.24
N LEU A 97 1.62 9.41 -10.41
CA LEU A 97 2.49 8.44 -11.07
C LEU A 97 2.84 8.91 -12.49
N THR A 98 4.13 9.16 -12.72
CA THR A 98 4.64 9.71 -13.99
C THR A 98 5.65 8.75 -14.60
N GLY A 99 5.45 8.36 -15.86
CA GLY A 99 6.42 7.53 -16.60
C GLY A 99 7.40 8.41 -17.38
N LYS A 100 8.71 8.21 -17.22
CA LYS A 100 9.74 8.92 -17.99
C LYS A 100 10.95 8.01 -18.22
N ASN A 101 11.40 7.91 -19.47
CA ASN A 101 12.59 7.15 -19.86
C ASN A 101 12.63 5.68 -19.37
N GLY A 102 11.47 5.01 -19.33
CA GLY A 102 11.35 3.63 -18.85
C GLY A 102 11.24 3.49 -17.33
N TYR A 103 11.28 4.58 -16.57
CA TYR A 103 11.13 4.61 -15.12
C TYR A 103 9.75 5.17 -14.72
N LEU A 104 9.23 4.70 -13.58
CA LEU A 104 8.01 5.21 -12.95
C LEU A 104 8.38 6.05 -11.73
N TYR A 105 7.94 7.31 -11.72
CA TYR A 105 8.21 8.28 -10.66
C TYR A 105 6.93 8.55 -9.87
N GLY A 106 7.07 8.55 -8.54
CA GLY A 106 6.01 8.86 -7.59
C GLY A 106 6.38 8.38 -6.18
N ARG A 107 5.97 9.10 -5.15
CA ARG A 107 6.24 8.75 -3.75
C ARG A 107 5.51 7.46 -3.39
N GLY A 108 6.26 6.48 -2.94
CA GLY A 108 5.74 5.14 -2.62
C GLY A 108 5.95 4.10 -3.73
N THR A 109 6.45 4.48 -4.90
CA THR A 109 6.71 3.53 -6.00
C THR A 109 7.75 2.48 -5.65
N SER A 110 8.82 2.82 -4.94
CA SER A 110 9.78 1.81 -4.45
C SER A 110 9.58 1.45 -2.97
N ASP A 111 9.08 2.39 -2.17
CA ASP A 111 8.98 2.26 -0.71
C ASP A 111 7.60 2.67 -0.19
N ASN A 112 6.65 1.76 -0.03
CA ASN A 112 6.71 0.33 -0.40
C ASN A 112 5.50 -0.10 -1.23
N LYS A 113 4.70 0.85 -1.73
CA LYS A 113 3.40 0.60 -2.34
C LYS A 113 3.46 -0.31 -3.57
N ALA A 114 4.51 -0.23 -4.41
CA ALA A 114 4.61 -1.14 -5.55
C ALA A 114 5.03 -2.57 -5.15
N SER A 115 5.83 -2.73 -4.09
CA SER A 115 6.26 -4.05 -3.59
C SER A 115 5.09 -4.88 -3.06
N GLY A 116 4.03 -4.24 -2.55
CA GLY A 116 2.78 -4.88 -2.15
C GLY A 116 1.73 -5.02 -3.27
N ALA A 117 2.01 -4.51 -4.48
CA ALA A 117 1.10 -4.55 -5.63
C ALA A 117 1.48 -5.61 -6.69
N GLY A 118 2.51 -6.41 -6.41
CA GLY A 118 3.00 -7.51 -7.25
C GLY A 118 2.10 -8.74 -7.25
#